data_AF-A0A7M2SN35-F1
#
_entry.id   AF-A0A7M2SN35-F1
#
_cell.length_a   1.000
_cell.length_b   1.000
_cell.length_c   1.000
_cell.angle_alpha   90.00
_cell.angle_beta   90.00
_cell.angle_gamma   90.00
#
_symmetry.space_group_name_H-M   'P 1'
#
loop_
_entity.id
_entity.type
_entity.pdbx_description
1 polymer ?
#
loop_
_entity_poly.entity_id
_entity_poly.type
_entity_poly.pdbx_seq_one_letter_code
_entity_poly.pdbx_strand_id
1 'polypeptide(L)' 'MSPLQVLALLLALSIALNIATAVGLLARRSGADLPHAVLTGAGAAATALGIYFAAVAAYT' A
#
# COMPACT_ATOMS: atom_id res chain seq x y z
N MET A 1 11.46 19.61 0.88
CA MET A 1 10.15 18.97 0.66
C MET A 1 9.22 20.00 0.09
N SER A 2 8.97 19.96 -1.22
CA SER A 2 8.01 20.86 -1.84
C SER A 2 6.58 20.41 -1.50
N PRO A 3 5.57 21.31 -1.53
CA PRO A 3 4.17 20.95 -1.28
C PRO A 3 3.67 19.80 -2.17
N LEU A 4 4.17 19.73 -3.41
CA LEU A 4 3.87 18.67 -4.36
C LEU A 4 4.38 17.29 -3.90
N GLN A 5 5.56 17.21 -3.29
CA GLN A 5 6.08 15.96 -2.75
C GLN A 5 5.23 15.43 -1.60
N VAL A 6 4.74 16.33 -0.74
CA VAL A 6 3.84 15.95 0.36
C VAL A 6 2.50 15.43 -0.18
N LEU A 7 1.92 16.11 -1.18
CA LEU A 7 0.70 15.65 -1.85
C LEU A 7 0.89 14.30 -2.54
N ALA A 8 2.04 14.09 -3.21
CA ALA A 8 2.35 12.82 -3.87
C ALA A 8 2.53 11.67 -2.87
N LEU A 9 3.15 11.93 -1.71
CA LEU A 9 3.28 10.95 -0.63
C LEU A 9 1.91 10.58 -0.04
N LEU A 10 1.05 11.57 0.20
CA LEU A 10 -0.31 11.33 0.70
C LEU A 10 -1.15 10.54 -0.32
N LEU A 11 -0.99 10.83 -1.61
CA LEU A 11 -1.63 10.09 -2.68
C LEU A 11 -1.15 8.63 -2.72
N ALA A 12 0.17 8.41 -2.66
CA ALA A 12 0.75 7.07 -2.62
C ALA A 12 0.28 6.27 -1.41
N LEU A 13 0.23 6.90 -0.23
CA LEU A 13 -0.29 6.29 0.98
C LEU A 13 -1.79 5.94 0.85
N SER A 14 -2.60 6.85 0.29
CA SER A 14 -4.02 6.59 0.04
C SER A 14 -4.21 5.40 -0.89
N ILE A 15 -3.46 5.32 -1.99
CA ILE A 15 -3.50 4.18 -2.92
C ILE A 15 -3.12 2.90 -2.20
N ALA A 16 -2.05 2.91 -1.42
CA ALA A 16 -1.59 1.73 -0.67
C ALA A 16 -2.65 1.23 0.32
N LEU A 17 -3.35 2.13 1.03
CA LEU A 17 -4.42 1.77 1.96
C LEU A 17 -5.65 1.19 1.25
N ASN A 18 -6.03 1.74 0.10
CA ASN A 18 -7.11 1.20 -0.73
C ASN A 18 -6.77 -0.22 -1.21
N ILE A 19 -5.54 -0.43 -1.70
CA ILE A 19 -5.04 -1.75 -2.11
C ILE A 19 -5.03 -2.71 -0.92
N ALA A 20 -4.50 -2.32 0.23
CA ALA A 20 -4.46 -3.16 1.43
C ALA A 20 -5.86 -3.58 1.89
N THR A 21 -6.81 -2.65 1.87
CA THR A 21 -8.21 -2.93 2.24
C THR A 21 -8.84 -3.91 1.25
N ALA A 22 -8.68 -3.68 -0.06
CA ALA A 22 -9.21 -4.56 -1.10
C ALA A 22 -8.61 -5.97 -1.02
N VAL A 23 -7.28 -6.07 -0.88
CA VAL A 23 -6.55 -7.34 -0.78
C VAL A 23 -6.90 -8.06 0.52
N GLY A 24 -6.98 -7.35 1.65
CA GLY A 24 -7.38 -7.91 2.93
C GLY A 24 -8.81 -8.46 2.88
N LEU A 25 -9.77 -7.73 2.30
CA LEU A 25 -11.13 -8.22 2.09
C LEU A 25 -11.16 -9.44 1.17
N LEU A 26 -10.36 -9.45 0.10
CA LEU A 26 -10.28 -10.57 -0.82
C LEU A 26 -9.70 -11.82 -0.14
N ALA A 27 -8.67 -11.65 0.69
CA ALA A 27 -8.08 -12.71 1.52
C ALA A 27 -9.11 -13.28 2.52
N ARG A 28 -9.90 -12.42 3.17
CA ARG A 28 -11.01 -12.88 4.03
C ARG A 28 -12.05 -13.68 3.25
N ARG A 29 -12.43 -13.21 2.06
CA ARG A 29 -13.41 -13.88 1.20
C ARG A 29 -12.92 -15.21 0.63
N SER A 30 -11.60 -15.40 0.50
CA SER A 30 -10.98 -16.66 0.07
C SER A 30 -10.75 -17.65 1.22
N GLY A 31 -11.24 -17.32 2.43
CA GLY A 31 -11.21 -18.22 3.58
C GLY A 31 -9.99 -18.05 4.48
N ALA A 32 -9.18 -17.00 4.31
CA ALA A 32 -8.06 -16.73 5.21
C ALA A 32 -8.52 -16.24 6.58
N ASP A 33 -7.87 -16.74 7.63
CA ASP A 33 -8.06 -16.26 9.00
C ASP A 33 -7.76 -14.76 9.11
N LEU A 34 -8.36 -14.12 10.11
CA LEU A 34 -8.29 -12.66 10.30
C LEU A 34 -6.83 -12.15 10.34
N PRO A 35 -5.89 -12.83 11.05
CA PRO A 35 -4.49 -12.42 11.06
C PRO A 35 -3.83 -12.56 9.68
N HIS A 36 -4.11 -13.64 8.95
CA HIS A 36 -3.55 -13.87 7.61
C HIS A 36 -4.05 -12.85 6.60
N ALA A 37 -5.33 -12.51 6.65
CA ALA A 37 -5.90 -11.48 5.78
C ALA A 37 -5.31 -10.09 6.05
N VAL A 38 -5.10 -9.74 7.33
CA VAL A 38 -4.44 -8.48 7.71
C VAL A 38 -3.00 -8.46 7.22
N LEU A 39 -2.24 -9.55 7.43
CA LEU A 39 -0.86 -9.66 6.94
C LEU A 39 -0.77 -9.57 5.42
N THR A 40 -1.72 -10.17 4.70
CA THR A 40 -1.77 -10.11 3.23
C THR A 40 -2.03 -8.69 2.74
N GLY A 41 -3.02 -7.99 3.34
CA GLY A 41 -3.28 -6.59 3.03
C GLY A 41 -2.11 -5.68 3.38
N ALA A 42 -1.48 -5.88 4.54
CA ALA A 42 -0.29 -5.14 4.97
C ALA A 42 0.89 -5.34 4.03
N GLY A 43 1.13 -6.58 3.57
CA GLY A 43 2.16 -6.89 2.58
C GLY A 43 1.92 -6.20 1.24
N ALA A 44 0.66 -6.13 0.80
CA ALA A 44 0.29 -5.40 -0.41
C ALA A 44 0.53 -3.89 -0.28
N ALA A 45 0.18 -3.27 0.87
CA ALA A 45 0.51 -1.87 1.14
C ALA A 45 2.03 -1.62 1.17
N ALA A 46 2.79 -2.49 1.85
CA ALA A 46 4.24 -2.38 1.94
C ALA A 46 4.90 -2.47 0.55
N THR A 47 4.41 -3.36 -0.31
CA THR A 47 4.89 -3.48 -1.69
C THR A 47 4.58 -2.23 -2.51
N ALA A 48 3.36 -1.70 -2.42
CA ALA A 48 2.97 -0.48 -3.13
C ALA A 48 3.80 0.74 -2.71
N LEU A 49 3.99 0.93 -1.40
CA LEU A 49 4.85 2.00 -0.88
C LEU A 49 6.32 1.78 -1.25
N GLY A 50 6.80 0.53 -1.21
CA GLY A 50 8.16 0.17 -1.63
C GLY A 50 8.43 0.55 -3.08
N ILE A 51 7.49 0.28 -3.99
CA ILE A 51 7.57 0.69 -5.40
C ILE A 51 7.59 2.21 -5.52
N TYR A 52 6.75 2.92 -4.77
CA TYR A 52 6.74 4.39 -4.78
C TYR A 52 8.09 4.96 -4.31
N PHE A 53 8.66 4.46 -3.21
CA PHE A 53 9.96 4.90 -2.74
C PHE A 53 11.10 4.53 -3.69
N ALA A 54 11.04 3.35 -4.31
CA ALA A 54 12.01 2.96 -5.34
C ALA A 54 11.94 3.87 -6.56
N ALA A 55 10.73 4.25 -7.00
CA ALA A 55 10.54 5.19 -8.09
C ALA A 55 11.07 6.58 -7.70
N VAL A 56 10.79 7.06 -6.50
CA VAL A 56 11.37 8.31 -6.00
C VAL A 56 12.89 8.22 -6.05
N ALA A 57 13.51 7.18 -5.48
CA ALA A 57 14.96 7.02 -5.49
C ALA A 57 15.60 6.93 -6.90
N ALA A 58 14.86 6.42 -7.90
CA ALA A 58 15.35 6.31 -9.28
C ALA A 58 15.19 7.61 -10.09
N TYR A 59 14.21 8.45 -9.75
CA TYR A 59 13.82 9.64 -10.53
C TYR A 59 14.04 10.96 -9.77
N THR A 60 14.70 10.93 -8.61
CA THR A 60 15.25 12.10 -7.89
C THR A 60 16.75 12.20 -8.10
#